data_AF-A0A2H3BUG7-F1
#
_entry.id   AF-A0A2H3BUG7-F1
#
_cell.length_a   1.000
_cell.length_b   1.000
_cell.length_c   1.000
_cell.angle_alpha   90.00
_cell.angle_beta   90.00
_cell.angle_gamma   90.00
#
_symmetry.space_group_name_H-M   'P 1'
#
loop_
_entity.id
_entity.type
_entity.pdbx_description
1 polymer ?
#
loop_
_entity_poly.entity_id
_entity_poly.type
_entity_poly.pdbx_seq_one_letter_code
_entity_poly.pdbx_strand_id
1 'polypeptide(L)'
;MADFETTNAIVDMFVDSLKDPKHPAFCGQFYVSSLTIIAASEVLQTLRASRHDFWDSMNRFLTVARTHEEAVSLSKSIQTCKCTFKSKQFLLAHSFCPNRFTSNPAARGKMEEVLRTMVGILCHTFLTSGGAQPLDVPYLKRLPRQAQKLERKGRDILWPVKPSDYFVEGASTTVQMIWQWFYISRVPTVISWLNMLCMTAESTFIPHFFEMPDFPGQFMAVFDEHLNELGAGRYGNDRVSSLQ
;
A
#
# COMPACT_ATOMS: atom_id res chain seq x y z
N MET A 1 -18.37 8.91 -12.58
CA MET A 1 -16.92 9.09 -12.43
C MET A 1 -16.66 10.51 -11.97
N ALA A 2 -15.72 10.73 -11.04
CA ALA A 2 -15.31 12.08 -10.67
C ALA A 2 -14.54 12.71 -11.84
N ASP A 3 -14.71 14.02 -12.06
CA ASP A 3 -13.89 14.76 -13.01
C ASP A 3 -12.46 14.96 -12.46
N PHE A 4 -11.57 15.48 -13.31
CA PHE A 4 -10.16 15.67 -12.96
C PHE A 4 -9.95 16.69 -11.82
N GLU A 5 -10.77 17.74 -11.76
CA GLU A 5 -10.72 18.75 -10.71
C GLU A 5 -11.12 18.15 -9.35
N THR A 6 -12.21 17.39 -9.32
CA THR A 6 -12.67 16.65 -8.14
C THR A 6 -11.63 15.64 -7.69
N THR A 7 -10.99 14.95 -8.64
CA THR A 7 -9.92 14.00 -8.32
C THR A 7 -8.73 14.70 -7.69
N ASN A 8 -8.27 15.83 -8.23
CA ASN A 8 -7.18 16.61 -7.62
C ASN A 8 -7.53 17.11 -6.22
N ALA A 9 -8.74 17.63 -6.02
CA ALA A 9 -9.17 18.07 -4.68
C ALA A 9 -9.20 16.91 -3.66
N ILE A 10 -9.58 15.70 -4.09
CA ILE A 10 -9.53 14.49 -3.25
C ILE A 10 -8.08 14.10 -2.95
N VAL A 11 -7.19 14.18 -3.93
CA VAL A 11 -5.75 13.94 -3.75
C VAL A 11 -5.16 14.95 -2.77
N ASP A 12 -5.50 16.23 -2.87
CA ASP A 12 -5.03 17.28 -1.95
C ASP A 12 -5.46 16.99 -0.51
N MET A 13 -6.73 16.64 -0.29
CA MET A 13 -7.23 16.24 1.02
C MET A 13 -6.52 14.98 1.56
N PHE A 14 -6.25 14.01 0.68
CA PHE A 14 -5.52 12.80 1.06
C PHE A 14 -4.10 13.12 1.51
N VAL A 15 -3.34 13.88 0.72
CA VAL A 15 -1.97 14.32 1.03
C VAL A 15 -1.94 15.11 2.33
N ASP A 16 -2.83 16.10 2.47
CA ASP A 16 -2.92 16.94 3.66
C ASP A 16 -3.21 16.12 4.92
N SER A 17 -4.08 15.11 4.82
CA SER A 17 -4.43 14.24 5.93
C SER A 17 -3.28 13.35 6.42
N LEU A 18 -2.23 13.18 5.61
CA LEU A 18 -1.06 12.34 5.88
C LEU A 18 0.23 13.15 6.09
N LYS A 19 0.15 14.48 6.25
CA LYS A 19 1.31 15.33 6.59
C LYS A 19 2.07 14.79 7.81
N ASP A 20 1.32 14.37 8.83
CA ASP A 20 1.83 13.54 9.91
C ASP A 20 1.39 12.08 9.70
N PRO A 21 2.25 11.21 9.17
CA PRO A 21 1.89 9.83 8.88
C PRO A 21 1.66 9.00 10.16
N LYS A 22 2.15 9.44 11.32
CA LYS A 22 1.89 8.75 12.61
C LYS A 22 0.52 9.11 13.18
N HIS A 23 -0.02 10.27 12.81
CA HIS A 23 -1.29 10.80 13.30
C HIS A 23 -2.18 11.27 12.14
N PRO A 24 -2.68 10.34 11.28
CA PRO A 24 -3.55 10.70 10.17
C PRO A 24 -4.81 11.46 10.64
N ALA A 25 -5.18 12.50 9.89
CA ALA A 25 -6.27 13.38 10.27
C ALA A 25 -7.68 12.77 10.09
N PHE A 26 -7.81 11.77 9.22
CA PHE A 26 -9.10 11.18 8.86
C PHE A 26 -9.18 9.69 9.21
N CYS A 27 -10.40 9.15 9.17
CA CYS A 27 -10.67 7.74 9.47
C CYS A 27 -10.42 6.84 8.26
N GLY A 28 -10.41 5.52 8.49
CA GLY A 28 -10.09 4.53 7.46
C GLY A 28 -11.10 4.53 6.32
N GLN A 29 -12.36 4.87 6.61
CA GLN A 29 -13.40 5.02 5.60
C GLN A 29 -13.01 6.10 4.58
N PHE A 30 -12.53 7.27 5.02
CA PHE A 30 -12.06 8.30 4.11
C PHE A 30 -10.96 7.77 3.19
N TYR A 31 -9.94 7.12 3.75
CA TYR A 31 -8.80 6.63 2.99
C TYR A 31 -9.17 5.59 1.94
N VAL A 32 -9.96 4.58 2.32
CA VAL A 32 -10.43 3.54 1.38
C VAL A 32 -11.22 4.16 0.25
N SER A 33 -12.18 5.02 0.59
CA SER A 33 -13.12 5.59 -0.35
C SER A 33 -12.48 6.61 -1.29
N SER A 34 -11.61 7.48 -0.79
CA SER A 34 -10.84 8.43 -1.61
C SER A 34 -9.97 7.68 -2.63
N LEU A 35 -9.24 6.65 -2.17
CA LEU A 35 -8.37 5.85 -3.01
C LEU A 35 -9.13 5.04 -4.04
N THR A 36 -10.32 4.56 -3.69
CA THR A 36 -11.17 3.86 -4.65
C THR A 36 -11.68 4.77 -5.75
N ILE A 37 -12.10 6.00 -5.42
CA ILE A 37 -12.50 7.00 -6.41
C ILE A 37 -11.33 7.31 -7.36
N ILE A 38 -10.14 7.52 -6.79
CA ILE A 38 -8.92 7.79 -7.56
C ILE A 38 -8.60 6.60 -8.49
N ALA A 39 -8.57 5.38 -7.98
CA ALA A 39 -8.24 4.19 -8.75
C ALA A 39 -9.26 3.91 -9.88
N ALA A 40 -10.53 4.21 -9.67
CA ALA A 40 -11.59 4.00 -10.66
C ALA A 40 -11.61 5.03 -11.79
N SER A 41 -10.83 6.12 -11.69
CA SER A 41 -10.87 7.23 -12.65
C SER A 41 -9.89 7.10 -13.82
N GLU A 42 -9.16 5.98 -13.93
CA GLU A 42 -8.10 5.74 -14.96
C GLU A 42 -6.95 6.78 -14.94
N VAL A 43 -6.91 7.67 -13.94
CA VAL A 43 -5.91 8.76 -13.85
C VAL A 43 -4.61 8.37 -13.16
N LEU A 44 -4.45 7.13 -12.67
CA LEU A 44 -3.27 6.75 -11.87
C LEU A 44 -1.95 7.01 -12.60
N GLN A 45 -1.88 6.76 -13.92
CA GLN A 45 -0.68 7.06 -14.70
C GLN A 45 -0.43 8.58 -14.83
N THR A 46 -1.50 9.36 -14.99
CA THR A 46 -1.41 10.83 -14.98
C THR A 46 -0.91 11.34 -13.63
N LEU A 47 -1.47 10.85 -12.53
CA LEU A 47 -1.04 11.20 -11.17
C LEU A 47 0.42 10.77 -10.91
N ARG A 48 0.87 9.67 -11.50
CA ARG A 48 2.28 9.24 -11.42
C ARG A 48 3.24 10.24 -12.05
N ALA A 49 2.81 10.94 -13.10
CA ALA A 49 3.59 12.00 -13.73
C ALA A 49 3.46 13.35 -13.00
N SER A 50 2.26 13.68 -12.51
CA SER A 50 1.94 15.05 -12.09
C SER A 50 1.80 15.27 -10.57
N ARG A 51 1.62 14.21 -9.77
CA ARG A 51 1.31 14.27 -8.33
C ARG A 51 2.21 13.33 -7.53
N HIS A 52 3.52 13.61 -7.53
CA HIS A 52 4.51 12.81 -6.77
C HIS A 52 4.22 12.83 -5.26
N ASP A 53 3.68 13.93 -4.75
CA ASP A 53 3.24 14.12 -3.37
C ASP A 53 2.20 13.09 -2.90
N PHE A 54 1.29 12.68 -3.78
CA PHE A 54 0.32 11.62 -3.52
C PHE A 54 1.00 10.28 -3.21
N TRP A 55 1.96 9.89 -4.05
CA TRP A 55 2.70 8.64 -3.92
C TRP A 55 3.64 8.68 -2.71
N ASP A 56 4.34 9.79 -2.52
CA ASP A 56 5.22 10.01 -1.37
C ASP A 56 4.44 9.93 -0.05
N SER A 57 3.28 10.57 0.03
CA SER A 57 2.44 10.55 1.24
C SER A 57 1.94 9.14 1.56
N MET A 58 1.49 8.40 0.54
CA MET A 58 1.05 7.01 0.70
C MET A 58 2.21 6.11 1.12
N ASN A 59 3.35 6.16 0.42
CA ASN A 59 4.48 5.31 0.74
C ASN A 59 5.05 5.64 2.12
N ARG A 60 5.16 6.92 2.48
CA ARG A 60 5.60 7.37 3.81
C ARG A 60 4.64 6.92 4.91
N PHE A 61 3.33 7.00 4.70
CA PHE A 61 2.37 6.46 5.67
C PHE A 61 2.61 4.98 5.94
N LEU A 62 2.85 4.17 4.91
CA LEU A 62 3.08 2.74 5.05
C LEU A 62 4.45 2.40 5.66
N THR A 63 5.48 3.22 5.46
CA THR A 63 6.88 2.88 5.76
C THR A 63 7.56 3.69 6.86
N VAL A 64 6.95 4.76 7.37
CA VAL A 64 7.49 5.52 8.52
C VAL A 64 7.67 4.59 9.72
N ALA A 65 8.80 4.71 10.42
CA ALA A 65 9.10 3.90 11.60
C ALA A 65 8.03 4.06 12.68
N ARG A 66 7.50 2.93 13.16
CA ARG A 66 6.57 2.82 14.27
C ARG A 66 6.98 1.66 15.17
N THR A 67 6.88 1.87 16.47
CA THR A 67 6.83 0.79 17.46
C THR A 67 5.57 -0.07 17.25
N HIS A 68 5.58 -1.27 17.82
CA HIS A 68 4.43 -2.16 17.76
C HIS A 68 3.18 -1.51 18.37
N GLU A 69 3.36 -0.83 19.51
CA GLU A 69 2.30 -0.12 20.22
C GLU A 69 1.73 1.03 19.40
N GLU A 70 2.58 1.82 18.73
CA GLU A 70 2.15 2.89 17.83
C GLU A 70 1.32 2.32 16.67
N ALA A 71 1.75 1.22 16.05
CA ALA A 71 1.04 0.60 14.94
C ALA A 71 -0.31 0.00 15.35
N VAL A 72 -0.38 -0.68 16.51
CA VAL A 72 -1.63 -1.20 17.08
C VAL A 72 -2.58 -0.06 17.45
N SER A 73 -2.07 1.00 18.07
CA SER A 73 -2.84 2.19 18.42
C SER A 73 -3.43 2.86 17.16
N LEU A 74 -2.61 3.02 16.12
CA LEU A 74 -3.05 3.58 14.84
C LEU A 74 -4.13 2.72 14.17
N SER A 75 -3.94 1.40 14.15
CA SER A 75 -4.92 0.45 13.59
C SER A 75 -6.28 0.58 14.28
N LYS A 76 -6.31 0.82 15.60
CA LYS A 76 -7.53 1.05 16.37
C LYS A 76 -8.11 2.45 16.12
N SER A 77 -7.27 3.49 16.08
CA SER A 77 -7.75 4.86 15.97
C SER A 77 -8.42 5.13 14.62
N ILE A 78 -7.89 4.56 13.54
CA ILE A 78 -8.39 4.78 12.17
C ILE A 78 -9.80 4.20 11.97
N GLN A 79 -10.18 3.18 12.75
CA GLN A 79 -11.50 2.54 12.71
C GLN A 79 -12.62 3.44 13.25
N THR A 80 -12.29 4.39 14.12
CA THR A 80 -13.28 5.27 14.73
C THR A 80 -13.37 6.56 13.94
N CYS A 81 -14.54 6.84 13.35
CA CYS A 81 -14.75 8.10 12.65
C CYS A 81 -14.84 9.27 13.64
N LYS A 82 -13.86 10.16 13.59
CA LYS A 82 -13.82 11.44 14.32
C LYS A 82 -13.83 12.65 13.37
N CYS A 83 -14.09 12.43 12.09
CA CYS A 83 -14.02 13.46 11.07
C CYS A 83 -15.16 14.48 11.25
N THR A 84 -14.82 15.76 11.40
CA THR A 84 -15.79 16.87 11.53
C THR A 84 -15.92 17.71 10.27
N PHE A 85 -15.09 17.45 9.26
CA PHE A 85 -15.02 18.21 8.02
C PHE A 85 -16.25 17.94 7.14
N LYS A 86 -16.74 18.97 6.43
CA LYS A 86 -18.03 18.90 5.71
C LYS A 86 -18.01 19.51 4.29
N SER A 87 -16.84 19.68 3.67
CA SER A 87 -16.82 20.12 2.27
C SER A 87 -17.52 19.10 1.37
N LYS A 88 -18.06 19.54 0.23
CA LYS A 88 -18.76 18.65 -0.72
C LYS A 88 -17.84 17.52 -1.20
N GLN A 89 -16.59 17.84 -1.50
CA GLN A 89 -15.57 16.89 -1.94
C GLN A 89 -15.22 15.89 -0.83
N PHE A 90 -15.13 16.36 0.42
CA PHE A 90 -14.92 15.46 1.55
C PHE A 90 -16.10 14.52 1.74
N LEU A 91 -17.32 15.03 1.71
CA LEU A 91 -18.51 14.19 1.84
C LEU A 91 -18.57 13.14 0.73
N LEU A 92 -18.22 13.51 -0.50
CA LEU A 92 -18.07 12.56 -1.61
C LEU A 92 -17.02 11.49 -1.28
N ALA A 93 -15.81 11.90 -0.91
CA ALA A 93 -14.70 11.00 -0.62
C ALA A 93 -14.94 10.13 0.63
N HIS A 94 -15.68 10.60 1.61
CA HIS A 94 -15.94 9.90 2.87
C HIS A 94 -17.17 8.99 2.80
N SER A 95 -18.24 9.40 2.11
CA SER A 95 -19.49 8.63 2.04
C SER A 95 -19.51 7.60 0.92
N PHE A 96 -18.58 7.70 -0.03
CA PHE A 96 -18.50 6.73 -1.12
C PHE A 96 -18.24 5.33 -0.57
N CYS A 97 -19.15 4.41 -0.81
CA CYS A 97 -19.03 3.03 -0.33
C CYS A 97 -18.97 2.11 -1.55
N PRO A 98 -17.77 1.70 -1.99
CA PRO A 98 -17.68 0.80 -3.11
C PRO A 98 -18.14 -0.59 -2.68
N ASN A 99 -19.27 -1.05 -3.22
CA ASN A 99 -19.71 -2.44 -3.07
C ASN A 99 -18.72 -3.47 -3.66
N ARG A 100 -17.65 -3.02 -4.35
CA ARG A 100 -16.69 -3.88 -5.07
C ARG A 100 -15.50 -4.40 -4.25
N PHE A 101 -15.12 -3.77 -3.13
CA PHE A 101 -13.87 -4.12 -2.43
C PHE A 101 -14.05 -4.83 -1.09
N THR A 102 -15.24 -4.76 -0.50
CA THR A 102 -15.59 -5.54 0.70
C THR A 102 -16.95 -6.20 0.56
N SER A 103 -16.95 -7.53 0.43
CA SER A 103 -18.13 -8.38 0.62
C SER A 103 -18.60 -8.40 2.07
N ASN A 104 -17.74 -8.00 3.02
CA ASN A 104 -18.03 -7.92 4.44
C ASN A 104 -18.17 -6.45 4.91
N PRO A 105 -19.40 -5.95 5.17
CA PRO A 105 -19.63 -4.62 5.72
C PRO A 105 -18.90 -4.35 7.04
N ALA A 106 -18.64 -5.38 7.85
CA ALA A 106 -17.92 -5.25 9.12
C ALA A 106 -16.41 -5.04 8.97
N ALA A 107 -15.86 -5.17 7.75
CA ALA A 107 -14.46 -4.87 7.46
C ALA A 107 -14.25 -3.41 7.00
N ARG A 108 -15.33 -2.65 6.82
CA ARG A 108 -15.28 -1.32 6.21
C ARG A 108 -14.53 -0.31 7.07
N GLY A 109 -13.61 0.42 6.43
CA GLY A 109 -12.82 1.47 7.07
C GLY A 109 -11.85 0.96 8.13
N LYS A 110 -11.62 -0.36 8.21
CA LYS A 110 -10.60 -0.93 9.08
C LYS A 110 -9.22 -0.84 8.44
N MET A 111 -8.18 -0.94 9.28
CA MET A 111 -6.81 -0.84 8.84
C MET A 111 -6.46 -1.88 7.77
N GLU A 112 -7.05 -3.08 7.85
CA GLU A 112 -6.87 -4.15 6.87
C GLU A 112 -7.31 -3.70 5.46
N GLU A 113 -8.44 -3.00 5.36
CA GLU A 113 -8.97 -2.49 4.10
C GLU A 113 -8.14 -1.29 3.60
N VAL A 114 -7.69 -0.41 4.50
CA VAL A 114 -6.78 0.71 4.17
C VAL A 114 -5.49 0.17 3.57
N LEU A 115 -4.85 -0.80 4.25
CA LEU A 115 -3.62 -1.46 3.79
C LEU A 115 -3.83 -2.14 2.44
N ARG A 116 -4.89 -2.94 2.30
CA ARG A 116 -5.22 -3.61 1.03
C ARG A 116 -5.36 -2.61 -0.12
N THR A 117 -6.02 -1.49 0.12
CA THR A 117 -6.29 -0.47 -0.89
C THR A 117 -5.02 0.27 -1.29
N MET A 118 -4.25 0.79 -0.32
CA MET A 118 -2.99 1.50 -0.58
C MET A 118 -1.97 0.60 -1.26
N VAL A 119 -1.75 -0.60 -0.71
CA VAL A 119 -0.81 -1.57 -1.27
C VAL A 119 -1.26 -2.05 -2.65
N GLY A 120 -2.55 -2.29 -2.84
CA GLY A 120 -3.11 -2.65 -4.14
C GLY A 120 -2.83 -1.60 -5.21
N ILE A 121 -3.00 -0.31 -4.88
CA ILE A 121 -2.69 0.81 -5.79
C ILE A 121 -1.20 0.89 -6.10
N LEU A 122 -0.33 0.77 -5.09
CA LEU A 122 1.13 0.75 -5.29
C LEU A 122 1.54 -0.43 -6.19
N CYS A 123 1.16 -1.65 -5.83
CA CYS A 123 1.47 -2.85 -6.59
C CYS A 123 0.94 -2.77 -8.03
N HIS A 124 -0.29 -2.31 -8.23
CA HIS A 124 -0.83 -2.12 -9.58
C HIS A 124 0.03 -1.14 -10.38
N THR A 125 0.38 0.01 -9.79
CA THR A 125 1.19 1.04 -10.45
C THR A 125 2.58 0.54 -10.86
N PHE A 126 3.18 -0.34 -10.04
CA PHE A 126 4.47 -0.96 -10.37
C PHE A 126 4.34 -2.12 -11.36
N LEU A 127 3.24 -2.87 -11.38
CA LEU A 127 3.15 -4.12 -12.15
C LEU A 127 2.51 -3.98 -13.55
N THR A 128 1.63 -2.99 -13.81
CA THR A 128 0.75 -3.06 -15.00
C THR A 128 1.05 -2.12 -16.17
N SER A 129 1.94 -1.11 -16.08
CA SER A 129 2.21 -0.25 -17.26
C SER A 129 3.59 0.43 -17.20
N GLY A 130 4.45 0.12 -18.19
CA GLY A 130 5.80 0.71 -18.34
C GLY A 130 6.79 0.43 -17.19
N GLY A 131 6.37 -0.38 -16.21
CA GLY A 131 6.77 -0.23 -14.81
C GLY A 131 7.34 -1.46 -14.12
N ALA A 132 7.46 -2.63 -14.76
CA ALA A 132 8.29 -3.73 -14.25
C ALA A 132 9.78 -3.36 -14.42
N GLN A 133 10.18 -2.28 -13.77
CA GLN A 133 11.54 -1.79 -13.74
C GLN A 133 12.24 -2.49 -12.57
N PRO A 134 13.44 -3.05 -12.76
CA PRO A 134 14.23 -3.57 -11.65
C PRO A 134 14.43 -2.45 -10.64
N LEU A 135 14.18 -2.70 -9.36
CA LEU A 135 14.55 -1.82 -8.25
C LEU A 135 15.91 -2.20 -7.65
N ASP A 136 16.76 -2.84 -8.45
CA ASP A 136 18.11 -3.22 -8.05
C ASP A 136 18.96 -1.97 -7.73
N VAL A 137 19.99 -2.13 -6.91
CA VAL A 137 20.88 -1.01 -6.52
C VAL A 137 21.39 -0.23 -7.76
N PRO A 138 21.81 -0.88 -8.87
CA PRO A 138 22.17 -0.17 -10.10
C PRO A 138 21.07 0.69 -10.71
N TYR A 139 19.82 0.22 -10.79
CA TYR A 139 18.71 1.00 -11.32
C TYR A 139 18.33 2.16 -10.39
N LEU A 140 18.19 1.89 -9.08
CA LEU A 140 17.87 2.93 -8.08
C LEU A 140 18.89 4.08 -8.12
N LYS A 141 20.19 3.76 -8.25
CA LYS A 141 21.26 4.77 -8.41
C LYS A 141 21.16 5.57 -9.71
N ARG A 142 20.51 5.03 -10.75
CA ARG A 142 20.31 5.69 -12.06
C ARG A 142 19.07 6.57 -12.10
N LEU A 143 18.08 6.38 -11.20
CA LEU A 143 16.84 7.15 -11.17
C LEU A 143 17.05 8.67 -11.23
N PRO A 144 17.91 9.29 -10.39
CA PRO A 144 18.09 10.75 -10.44
C PRO A 144 18.64 11.23 -11.78
N ARG A 145 19.56 10.47 -12.38
CA ARG A 145 20.14 10.78 -13.69
C ARG A 145 19.12 10.63 -14.82
N GLN A 146 18.24 9.63 -14.74
CA GLN A 146 17.17 9.43 -15.70
C GLN A 146 16.13 10.54 -15.61
N ALA A 147 15.71 10.93 -14.40
CA ALA A 147 14.81 12.04 -14.16
C ALA A 147 15.36 13.35 -14.77
N GLN A 148 16.61 13.70 -14.48
CA GLN A 148 17.27 14.87 -15.08
C GLN A 148 17.33 14.82 -16.61
N LYS A 149 17.53 13.62 -17.19
CA LYS A 149 17.56 13.45 -18.65
C LYS A 149 16.18 13.64 -19.28
N LEU A 150 15.12 13.21 -18.61
CA LEU A 150 13.73 13.40 -19.05
C LEU A 150 13.33 14.88 -18.93
N GLU A 151 13.69 15.51 -17.81
CA GLU A 151 13.49 16.94 -17.56
C GLU A 151 14.10 17.80 -18.66
N ARG A 152 15.37 17.57 -19.00
CA ARG A 152 16.07 18.29 -20.09
C ARG A 152 15.43 18.10 -21.47
N LYS A 153 14.65 17.02 -21.64
CA LYS A 153 13.93 16.73 -22.88
C LYS A 153 12.48 17.24 -22.87
N GLY A 154 12.05 17.92 -21.81
CA GLY A 154 10.66 18.36 -21.62
C GLY A 154 9.68 17.18 -21.58
N ARG A 155 10.12 16.02 -21.09
CA ARG A 155 9.28 14.83 -20.95
C ARG A 155 8.82 14.66 -19.52
N ASP A 156 7.65 14.07 -19.35
CA ASP A 156 7.10 13.73 -18.05
C ASP A 156 8.05 12.84 -17.25
N ILE A 157 8.27 13.23 -16.00
CA ILE A 157 9.07 12.48 -15.04
C ILE A 157 8.10 11.67 -14.20
N LEU A 158 8.19 10.35 -14.32
CA LEU A 158 7.33 9.46 -13.56
C LEU A 158 7.91 9.26 -12.17
N TRP A 159 7.05 9.33 -11.15
CA TRP A 159 7.39 8.84 -9.83
C TRP A 159 7.67 7.32 -9.90
N PRO A 160 8.67 6.81 -9.20
CA PRO A 160 9.64 7.51 -8.36
C PRO A 160 10.86 8.03 -9.12
N VAL A 161 11.50 9.05 -8.56
CA VAL A 161 12.61 9.79 -9.17
C VAL A 161 13.93 9.61 -8.44
N LYS A 162 13.91 9.10 -7.20
CA LYS A 162 15.09 8.82 -6.36
C LYS A 162 14.84 7.63 -5.42
N PRO A 163 15.90 7.00 -4.88
CA PRO A 163 15.77 5.85 -4.00
C PRO A 163 14.92 6.10 -2.74
N SER A 164 14.96 7.31 -2.17
CA SER A 164 14.17 7.66 -0.98
C SER A 164 12.66 7.67 -1.23
N ASP A 165 12.22 7.70 -2.49
CA ASP A 165 10.80 7.63 -2.82
C ASP A 165 10.27 6.20 -2.60
N TYR A 166 11.14 5.18 -2.72
CA TYR A 166 10.84 3.80 -2.33
C TYR A 166 11.07 3.56 -0.84
N PHE A 167 12.21 4.02 -0.34
CA PHE A 167 12.72 3.72 0.99
C PHE A 167 12.87 5.01 1.80
N VAL A 168 11.75 5.56 2.28
CA VAL A 168 11.70 6.88 2.94
C VAL A 168 12.70 6.99 4.08
N GLU A 169 12.80 5.96 4.92
CA GLU A 169 13.73 5.87 6.06
C GLU A 169 14.77 4.76 5.87
N GLY A 170 14.96 4.31 4.63
CA GLY A 170 15.86 3.21 4.26
C GLY A 170 15.16 1.84 4.19
N ALA A 171 15.82 0.91 3.49
CA ALA A 171 15.25 -0.39 3.16
C ALA A 171 14.96 -1.26 4.39
N SER A 172 15.84 -1.22 5.40
CA SER A 172 15.64 -1.95 6.66
C SER A 172 14.35 -1.53 7.38
N THR A 173 14.12 -0.22 7.55
CA THR A 173 12.88 0.30 8.15
C THR A 173 11.65 -0.06 7.33
N THR A 174 11.73 0.04 6.00
CA THR A 174 10.64 -0.38 5.11
C THR A 174 10.28 -1.86 5.31
N VAL A 175 11.26 -2.75 5.34
CA VAL A 175 11.06 -4.19 5.60
C VAL A 175 10.37 -4.41 6.94
N GLN A 176 10.90 -3.79 8.01
CA GLN A 176 10.34 -3.90 9.36
C GLN A 176 8.89 -3.43 9.43
N MET A 177 8.55 -2.30 8.78
CA MET A 177 7.19 -1.76 8.80
C MET A 177 6.22 -2.62 7.99
N ILE A 178 6.64 -3.14 6.84
CA ILE A 178 5.81 -4.07 6.07
C ILE A 178 5.52 -5.33 6.89
N TRP A 179 6.53 -5.87 7.57
CA TRP A 179 6.36 -7.02 8.46
C TRP A 179 5.43 -6.73 9.63
N GLN A 180 5.59 -5.57 10.28
CA GLN A 180 4.71 -5.15 11.36
C GLN A 180 3.26 -5.05 10.90
N TRP A 181 3.00 -4.51 9.71
CA TRP A 181 1.65 -4.49 9.15
C TRP A 181 1.12 -5.88 8.86
N PHE A 182 1.94 -6.78 8.32
CA PHE A 182 1.56 -8.17 8.11
C PHE A 182 1.20 -8.86 9.43
N TYR A 183 2.03 -8.71 10.45
CA TYR A 183 1.81 -9.31 11.77
C TYR A 183 0.51 -8.83 12.44
N ILE A 184 0.24 -7.52 12.37
CA ILE A 184 -0.94 -6.91 13.01
C ILE A 184 -2.23 -7.22 12.25
N SER A 185 -2.19 -7.15 10.92
CA SER A 185 -3.40 -7.12 10.08
C SER A 185 -3.70 -8.45 9.38
N ARG A 186 -2.70 -9.33 9.28
CA ARG A 186 -2.74 -10.61 8.52
C ARG A 186 -3.28 -10.45 7.09
N VAL A 187 -3.08 -9.29 6.46
CA VAL A 187 -3.58 -9.03 5.10
C VAL A 187 -2.62 -9.61 4.05
N PRO A 188 -3.04 -10.57 3.20
CA PRO A 188 -2.17 -11.18 2.21
C PRO A 188 -1.62 -10.20 1.16
N THR A 189 -2.34 -9.12 0.87
CA THR A 189 -1.89 -8.07 -0.07
C THR A 189 -0.58 -7.40 0.39
N VAL A 190 -0.32 -7.34 1.70
CA VAL A 190 0.96 -6.86 2.25
C VAL A 190 2.11 -7.78 1.83
N ILE A 191 1.87 -9.08 1.72
CA ILE A 191 2.84 -10.03 1.15
C ILE A 191 3.07 -9.77 -0.34
N SER A 192 2.03 -9.44 -1.10
CA SER A 192 2.20 -9.10 -2.52
C SER A 192 3.17 -7.92 -2.69
N TRP A 193 3.17 -6.98 -1.73
CA TRP A 193 4.13 -5.90 -1.71
C TRP A 193 5.56 -6.36 -1.41
N LEU A 194 5.73 -7.22 -0.39
CA LEU A 194 7.01 -7.85 -0.09
C LEU A 194 7.55 -8.59 -1.31
N ASN A 195 6.71 -9.40 -1.97
CA ASN A 195 7.11 -10.14 -3.16
C ASN A 195 7.52 -9.20 -4.30
N MET A 196 6.76 -8.13 -4.53
CA MET A 196 7.11 -7.10 -5.51
C MET A 196 8.47 -6.48 -5.19
N LEU A 197 8.73 -6.11 -3.94
CA LEU A 197 10.01 -5.56 -3.50
C LEU A 197 11.14 -6.59 -3.56
N CYS A 198 10.90 -7.87 -3.28
CA CYS A 198 11.91 -8.92 -3.44
C CYS A 198 12.28 -9.13 -4.91
N MET A 199 11.29 -9.23 -5.80
CA MET A 199 11.52 -9.42 -7.24
C MET A 199 12.22 -8.23 -7.89
N THR A 200 11.97 -7.03 -7.37
CA THR A 200 12.47 -5.82 -8.00
C THR A 200 13.72 -5.29 -7.29
N ALA A 201 13.77 -5.26 -5.97
CA ALA A 201 14.82 -4.61 -5.17
C ALA A 201 15.86 -5.57 -4.60
N GLU A 202 16.02 -6.76 -5.20
CA GLU A 202 16.83 -7.90 -4.74
C GLU A 202 18.01 -7.52 -3.82
N SER A 203 19.06 -6.91 -4.36
CA SER A 203 20.29 -6.60 -3.60
C SER A 203 20.14 -5.52 -2.52
N THR A 204 19.10 -4.68 -2.58
CA THR A 204 18.80 -3.63 -1.60
C THR A 204 17.92 -4.15 -0.46
N PHE A 205 17.11 -5.17 -0.73
CA PHE A 205 15.98 -5.57 0.10
C PHE A 205 16.15 -6.96 0.72
N ILE A 206 16.69 -7.92 -0.04
CA ILE A 206 16.84 -9.32 0.37
C ILE A 206 17.67 -9.50 1.65
N PRO A 207 18.81 -8.81 1.86
CA PRO A 207 19.59 -8.98 3.09
C PRO A 207 18.77 -8.65 4.35
N HIS A 208 18.07 -7.52 4.32
CA HIS A 208 17.22 -7.08 5.44
C HIS A 208 16.00 -7.96 5.64
N PHE A 209 15.48 -8.55 4.57
CA PHE A 209 14.39 -9.52 4.65
C PHE A 209 14.80 -10.79 5.41
N PHE A 210 16.02 -11.31 5.18
CA PHE A 210 16.54 -12.48 5.88
C PHE A 210 16.97 -12.20 7.33
N GLU A 211 17.20 -10.94 7.70
CA GLU A 211 17.51 -10.52 9.07
C GLU A 211 16.27 -10.48 9.99
N MET A 212 15.06 -10.68 9.44
CA MET A 212 13.82 -10.64 10.23
C MET A 212 13.65 -11.91 11.08
N PRO A 213 13.49 -11.78 12.41
CA PRO A 213 13.27 -12.91 13.30
C PRO A 213 11.92 -13.60 13.02
N ASP A 214 11.89 -14.93 13.13
CA ASP A 214 10.69 -15.80 13.05
C ASP A 214 9.90 -15.76 11.72
N PHE A 215 10.45 -15.11 10.69
CA PHE A 215 9.77 -14.84 9.42
C PHE A 215 9.22 -16.09 8.71
N PRO A 216 10.01 -17.18 8.49
CA PRO A 216 9.51 -18.31 7.70
C PRO A 216 8.32 -19.04 8.36
N GLY A 217 8.33 -19.17 9.69
CA GLY A 217 7.29 -19.90 10.42
C GLY A 217 5.96 -19.13 10.47
N GLN A 218 6.03 -17.83 10.78
CA GLN A 218 4.82 -16.99 10.86
C GLN A 218 4.21 -16.73 9.49
N PHE A 219 5.05 -16.57 8.46
CA PHE A 219 4.60 -16.44 7.08
C PHE A 219 3.80 -17.66 6.63
N MET A 220 4.33 -18.87 6.83
CA MET A 220 3.67 -20.12 6.45
C MET A 220 2.36 -20.32 7.21
N ALA A 221 2.31 -19.99 8.51
CA ALA A 221 1.10 -20.13 9.31
C ALA A 221 -0.08 -19.27 8.81
N VAL A 222 0.17 -18.01 8.46
CA VAL A 222 -0.88 -17.12 7.92
C VAL A 222 -1.28 -17.54 6.51
N PHE A 223 -0.33 -18.00 5.69
CA PHE A 223 -0.65 -18.50 4.35
C PHE A 223 -1.51 -19.77 4.41
N ASP A 224 -1.19 -20.70 5.30
CA ASP A 224 -1.99 -21.91 5.54
C ASP A 224 -3.39 -21.57 6.06
N GLU A 225 -3.52 -20.62 7.01
CA GLU A 225 -4.81 -20.12 7.48
C GLU A 225 -5.65 -19.57 6.32
N HIS A 226 -5.06 -18.72 5.47
CA HIS A 226 -5.77 -18.14 4.33
C HIS A 226 -6.12 -19.17 3.25
N LEU A 227 -5.24 -20.13 2.98
CA LEU A 227 -5.53 -21.24 2.06
C LEU A 227 -6.66 -22.12 2.60
N ASN A 228 -6.70 -22.36 3.91
CA ASN A 228 -7.80 -23.07 4.57
C ASN A 228 -9.13 -22.30 4.43
N GLU A 229 -9.14 -20.99 4.66
CA GLU A 229 -10.33 -20.13 4.46
C GLU A 229 -10.85 -20.17 3.02
N LEU A 230 -9.93 -20.29 2.04
CA LEU A 230 -10.25 -20.41 0.62
C LEU A 230 -10.60 -21.84 0.17
N GLY A 231 -10.60 -22.82 1.09
CA GLY A 231 -10.84 -24.23 0.78
C GLY A 231 -9.73 -24.90 -0.03
N ALA A 232 -8.55 -24.28 -0.11
CA ALA A 232 -7.38 -24.71 -0.88
C ALA A 232 -6.19 -25.15 0.01
N GLY A 233 -6.40 -25.25 1.33
CA GLY A 233 -5.40 -25.69 2.28
C GLY A 233 -4.94 -27.12 2.01
N ARG A 234 -3.64 -27.37 2.10
CA ARG A 234 -3.13 -28.74 2.14
C ARG A 234 -3.57 -29.34 3.47
N TYR A 235 -4.09 -30.57 3.41
CA TYR A 235 -4.69 -31.34 4.51
C TYR A 235 -6.20 -31.15 4.76
N GLY A 236 -6.97 -30.88 3.70
CA GLY A 236 -8.36 -31.36 3.64
C GLY A 236 -8.39 -32.90 3.65
N ASN A 237 -9.10 -33.45 4.61
CA ASN A 237 -9.06 -34.82 5.12
C ASN A 237 -9.67 -35.90 4.19
N ASP A 238 -9.36 -35.93 2.89
CA ASP A 238 -10.00 -36.86 1.92
C ASP A 238 -9.07 -37.94 1.33
N ARG A 239 -8.04 -38.38 2.07
CA ARG A 239 -7.27 -39.57 1.71
C ARG A 239 -6.90 -40.47 2.88
N VAL A 240 -7.87 -40.85 3.72
CA VAL A 240 -7.79 -42.10 4.50
C VAL A 240 -9.20 -42.70 4.66
N SER A 241 -9.81 -43.17 3.58
CA SER A 241 -10.97 -44.09 3.67
C SER A 241 -11.24 -44.91 2.39
N SER A 242 -10.20 -45.25 1.62
CA SER A 242 -10.34 -46.14 0.46
C SER A 242 -9.27 -47.22 0.38
N LEU A 243 -8.73 -47.63 1.54
CA LEU A 243 -8.00 -48.89 1.69
C LEU A 243 -8.44 -49.57 3.00
N GLN A 244 -9.66 -50.10 2.98
CA GLN A 244 -10.06 -51.29 3.72
C GLN A 244 -10.90 -52.15 2.77
#